data_AF-T0ZJC8-F1
#
_entry.id   AF-T0ZJC8-F1
#
_cell.length_a   1.000
_cell.length_b   1.000
_cell.length_c   1.000
_cell.angle_alpha   90.00
_cell.angle_beta   90.00
_cell.angle_gamma   90.00
#
_symmetry.space_group_name_H-M   'P 1'
#
loop_
_entity.id
_entity.type
_entity.pdbx_description
1 polymer ?
#
loop_
_entity_poly.entity_id
_entity_poly.type
_entity_poly.pdbx_seq_one_letter_code
_entity_poly.pdbx_strand_id
1 'polypeptide(L)'
;AALRYYDLIDQNIVRYSVISQRKHRKITVGGRVIEFSTVKRSMFFGYASNGGIHIAEPEKLFVDCVYFGKPGFAALKEALATADESKIVDADKIAEYTARAGSRVLASKLGFLLESVGIGAEKLLPYRYYRYIKIGGTGAEGKSRRWLVHYD
;
A
#
# COMPACT_ATOMS: atom_id res chain seq x y z
N ALA A 1 10.25 -6.08 -0.89
CA ALA A 1 11.42 -5.35 -0.36
C ALA A 1 11.04 -4.58 0.90
N ALA A 2 10.28 -3.49 0.80
CA ALA A 2 9.91 -2.70 1.97
C ALA A 2 9.09 -3.47 3.03
N LEU A 3 8.12 -4.32 2.65
CA LEU A 3 7.38 -5.16 3.63
C LEU A 3 8.30 -6.00 4.51
N ARG A 4 9.28 -6.71 3.94
CA ARG A 4 10.26 -7.47 4.73
C ARG A 4 11.23 -6.56 5.49
N TYR A 5 11.61 -5.41 4.93
CA TYR A 5 12.50 -4.48 5.62
C TYR A 5 11.90 -4.00 6.95
N TYR A 6 10.56 -3.92 7.03
CA TYR A 6 9.82 -3.64 8.26
C TYR A 6 9.29 -4.90 8.95
N ASP A 7 9.83 -6.08 8.64
CA ASP A 7 9.44 -7.38 9.22
C ASP A 7 7.94 -7.71 9.14
N LEU A 8 7.24 -7.15 8.14
CA LEU A 8 5.79 -7.35 7.93
C LEU A 8 5.46 -8.65 7.17
N ILE A 9 6.47 -9.27 6.55
CA ILE A 9 6.34 -10.58 5.89
C ILE A 9 7.64 -11.38 6.07
N ASP A 10 7.53 -12.69 6.27
CA ASP A 10 8.67 -13.62 6.45
C ASP A 10 9.21 -14.20 5.13
N GLN A 11 8.79 -13.68 3.97
CA GLN A 11 9.18 -14.25 2.68
C GLN A 11 10.63 -13.91 2.30
N ASN A 12 11.41 -14.92 1.91
CA ASN A 12 12.77 -14.73 1.41
C ASN A 12 12.76 -13.90 0.10
N ILE A 13 13.36 -12.69 0.12
CA ILE A 13 13.31 -11.78 -1.04
C ILE A 13 14.22 -12.28 -2.15
N VAL A 14 13.61 -12.80 -3.21
CA VAL A 14 14.26 -13.02 -4.52
C VAL A 14 14.04 -11.82 -5.47
N ARG A 15 13.07 -10.94 -5.16
CA ARG A 15 12.69 -9.80 -6.01
C ARG A 15 12.63 -8.45 -5.27
N TYR A 16 13.41 -7.48 -5.74
CA TYR A 16 13.38 -6.09 -5.28
C TYR A 16 12.43 -5.28 -6.15
N SER A 17 11.53 -4.51 -5.54
CA SER A 17 10.67 -3.55 -6.23
C SER A 17 11.26 -2.16 -6.05
N VAL A 18 11.55 -1.48 -7.16
CA VAL A 18 12.12 -0.12 -7.18
C VAL A 18 11.16 0.81 -7.91
N ILE A 19 10.82 1.93 -7.29
CA ILE A 19 9.99 2.96 -7.92
C ILE A 19 10.89 3.94 -8.65
N SER A 20 10.59 4.19 -9.93
CA SER A 20 11.38 5.06 -10.80
C SER A 20 10.47 5.97 -11.63
N GLN A 21 10.96 7.16 -11.96
CA GLN A 21 10.21 8.11 -12.81
C GLN A 21 10.28 7.76 -14.30
N ARG A 22 11.24 6.93 -14.71
CA ARG A 22 11.43 6.46 -16.09
C ARG A 22 11.28 4.95 -16.15
N LYS A 23 10.81 4.41 -17.27
CA LYS A 23 10.66 2.96 -17.42
C LYS A 23 12.03 2.32 -17.61
N HIS A 24 12.40 1.41 -16.71
CA HIS A 24 13.61 0.61 -16.82
C HIS A 24 13.26 -0.86 -17.10
N ARG A 25 14.16 -1.58 -17.78
CA ARG A 25 14.06 -3.04 -17.93
C ARG A 25 14.40 -3.72 -16.59
N LYS A 26 13.85 -4.91 -16.35
CA LYS A 26 14.22 -5.71 -15.18
C LYS A 26 15.71 -6.04 -15.24
N ILE A 27 16.38 -5.99 -14.10
CA ILE A 27 17.81 -6.31 -13.99
C ILE A 27 17.94 -7.50 -13.05
N THR A 28 18.79 -8.47 -13.39
CA THR A 28 19.13 -9.57 -12.50
C THR A 28 20.56 -9.39 -12.02
N VAL A 29 20.77 -9.33 -10.70
CA VAL A 29 22.09 -9.18 -10.08
C VAL A 29 22.26 -10.27 -9.03
N GLY A 30 23.26 -11.15 -9.22
CA GLY A 30 23.57 -12.21 -8.24
C GLY A 30 22.37 -13.11 -7.89
N GLY A 31 21.58 -13.52 -8.89
CA GLY A 31 20.38 -14.35 -8.69
C GLY A 31 19.14 -13.62 -8.14
N ARG A 32 19.25 -12.30 -7.87
CA ARG A 32 18.14 -11.46 -7.40
C ARG A 32 17.61 -10.62 -8.55
N VAL A 33 16.29 -10.50 -8.67
CA VAL A 33 15.64 -9.71 -9.73
C VAL A 33 15.22 -8.35 -9.19
N ILE A 34 15.57 -7.28 -9.90
CA ILE A 34 15.16 -5.90 -9.64
C ILE A 34 14.06 -5.56 -10.65
N GLU A 35 12.85 -5.33 -10.15
CA GLU A 35 11.70 -4.89 -10.93
C GLU A 35 11.50 -3.37 -10.74
N PHE A 36 11.50 -2.65 -11.85
CA PHE A 36 11.24 -1.22 -11.85
C PHE A 36 9.77 -0.96 -12.13
N SER A 37 9.11 -0.29 -11.21
CA SER A 37 7.75 0.21 -11.36
C SER A 37 7.78 1.71 -11.62
N THR A 38 6.94 2.17 -12.55
CA THR A 38 6.73 3.60 -12.79
C THR A 38 5.46 4.04 -12.09
N VAL A 39 5.52 5.20 -11.44
CA VAL A 39 4.37 5.80 -10.75
C VAL A 39 4.10 7.19 -11.30
N LYS A 40 2.88 7.68 -11.10
CA LYS A 40 2.54 9.08 -11.39
C LYS A 40 3.41 10.00 -10.53
N ARG A 41 3.67 11.23 -11.00
CA ARG A 41 4.42 12.23 -10.22
C ARG A 41 3.79 12.49 -8.85
N SER A 42 2.45 12.47 -8.76
CA SER A 42 1.72 12.60 -7.49
C SER A 42 1.96 11.46 -6.50
N MET A 43 2.48 10.31 -6.95
CA MET A 43 2.79 9.13 -6.13
C MET A 43 4.27 9.04 -5.72
N PHE A 44 5.12 9.97 -6.19
CA PHE A 44 6.56 9.96 -5.93
C PHE A 44 6.91 10.83 -4.71
N PHE A 45 6.66 10.31 -3.51
CA PHE A 45 6.91 10.96 -2.22
C PHE A 45 6.99 9.91 -1.09
N GLY A 46 7.26 10.32 0.16
CA GLY A 46 7.18 9.41 1.32
C GLY A 46 8.28 8.35 1.32
N TYR A 47 9.49 8.73 0.91
CA TYR A 47 10.67 7.88 0.96
C TYR A 47 11.67 8.46 1.95
N ALA A 48 12.19 7.62 2.84
CA ALA A 48 13.30 7.95 3.73
C ALA A 48 14.62 7.52 3.09
N SER A 49 15.65 8.36 3.21
CA SER A 49 17.00 8.03 2.74
C SER A 49 17.76 7.31 3.86
N ASN A 50 18.23 6.10 3.58
CA ASN A 50 19.07 5.33 4.47
C ASN A 50 20.30 4.83 3.71
N GLY A 51 21.48 5.37 4.00
CA GLY A 51 22.74 4.96 3.34
C GLY A 51 22.74 5.14 1.82
N GLY A 52 22.06 6.17 1.29
CA GLY A 52 21.93 6.43 -0.14
C GLY A 52 20.83 5.63 -0.86
N ILE A 53 20.14 4.74 -0.13
CA ILE A 53 18.98 3.99 -0.64
C ILE A 53 17.71 4.68 -0.13
N HIS A 54 16.77 4.95 -1.05
CA HIS A 54 15.47 5.52 -0.71
C HIS A 54 14.47 4.39 -0.49
N ILE A 55 13.98 4.26 0.74
CA ILE A 55 13.01 3.23 1.15
C ILE A 55 11.67 3.91 1.43
N ALA A 56 10.57 3.33 0.97
CA ALA A 56 9.24 3.84 1.25
C ALA A 56 8.99 3.80 2.75
N GLU A 57 8.57 4.92 3.33
CA GLU A 57 8.11 4.95 4.72
C GLU A 57 6.93 3.97 4.92
N PRO A 58 6.70 3.47 6.15
CA PRO A 58 5.65 2.49 6.40
C PRO A 58 4.29 2.93 5.86
N GLU A 59 3.90 4.19 6.04
CA GLU A 59 2.63 4.69 5.52
C GLU A 59 2.59 4.71 3.99
N LYS A 60 3.71 5.11 3.36
CA LYS A 60 3.82 5.15 1.90
C LYS A 60 3.75 3.75 1.31
N LEU A 61 4.31 2.77 2.02
CA LEU A 61 4.30 1.36 1.62
C LEU A 61 2.86 0.84 1.46
N PHE A 62 1.98 1.09 2.43
CA PHE A 62 0.58 0.67 2.31
C PHE A 62 -0.13 1.37 1.16
N VAL A 63 0.11 2.67 0.97
CA VAL A 63 -0.43 3.44 -0.16
C VAL A 63 0.04 2.86 -1.50
N ASP A 64 1.32 2.50 -1.63
CA ASP A 64 1.87 1.86 -2.81
C ASP A 64 1.30 0.46 -3.04
N CYS A 65 1.19 -0.36 -1.99
CA CYS A 65 0.67 -1.72 -2.10
C CYS A 65 -0.77 -1.72 -2.61
N VAL A 66 -1.63 -0.84 -2.10
CA VAL A 66 -3.01 -0.72 -2.61
C VAL A 66 -3.04 -0.13 -4.03
N TYR A 67 -2.16 0.83 -4.34
CA TYR A 67 -2.05 1.40 -5.69
C TYR A 67 -1.65 0.35 -6.74
N PHE A 68 -0.67 -0.49 -6.42
CA PHE A 68 -0.22 -1.56 -7.31
C PHE A 68 -1.08 -2.82 -7.25
N GLY A 69 -1.96 -2.94 -6.25
CA GLY A 69 -2.73 -4.16 -5.98
C GLY A 69 -1.84 -5.34 -5.59
N LYS A 70 -0.72 -5.08 -4.91
CA LYS A 70 0.28 -6.09 -4.53
C LYS A 70 0.89 -5.76 -3.16
N PRO A 71 0.94 -6.72 -2.21
CA PRO A 71 0.35 -8.05 -2.28
C PRO A 71 -1.19 -8.01 -2.32
N GLY A 72 -1.83 -9.17 -2.39
CA GLY A 72 -3.30 -9.28 -2.33
C GLY A 72 -3.85 -8.73 -1.00
N PHE A 73 -5.16 -8.46 -0.97
CA PHE A 73 -5.78 -7.76 0.17
C PHE A 73 -5.59 -8.49 1.50
N ALA A 74 -5.80 -9.81 1.56
CA ALA A 74 -5.62 -10.59 2.80
C ALA A 74 -4.22 -10.44 3.40
N ALA A 75 -3.17 -10.64 2.60
CA ALA A 75 -1.79 -10.48 3.06
C ALA A 75 -1.46 -9.02 3.44
N LEU A 76 -2.06 -8.04 2.75
CA LEU A 76 -1.88 -6.64 3.10
C LEU A 76 -2.60 -6.27 4.41
N LYS A 77 -3.75 -6.89 4.67
CA LYS A 77 -4.51 -6.75 5.92
C LYS A 77 -3.71 -7.29 7.11
N GLU A 78 -3.14 -8.49 6.98
CA GLU A 78 -2.25 -9.08 7.99
C GLU A 78 -1.04 -8.18 8.27
N ALA A 79 -0.34 -7.74 7.20
CA ALA A 79 0.80 -6.83 7.32
C ALA A 79 0.43 -5.51 8.02
N LEU A 80 -0.76 -4.96 7.76
CA LEU A 80 -1.20 -3.73 8.41
C LEU A 80 -1.49 -3.93 9.89
N ALA A 81 -2.12 -5.06 10.27
CA ALA A 81 -2.36 -5.40 11.67
C ALA A 81 -1.04 -5.52 12.45
N THR A 82 -0.05 -6.23 11.92
CA THR A 82 1.29 -6.34 12.53
C THR A 82 1.98 -4.98 12.65
N ALA A 83 1.83 -4.13 11.64
CA ALA A 83 2.43 -2.79 11.64
C ALA A 83 1.81 -1.88 12.71
N ASP A 84 0.50 -1.98 12.91
CA ASP A 84 -0.25 -1.24 13.93
C ASP A 84 0.09 -1.71 15.34
N GLU A 85 0.12 -3.04 15.57
CA GLU A 85 0.57 -3.65 16.82
C GLU A 85 1.99 -3.20 17.19
N SER A 86 2.87 -3.10 16.19
CA SER A 86 4.26 -2.65 16.34
C SER A 86 4.40 -1.12 16.41
N LYS A 87 3.30 -0.36 16.26
CA LYS A 87 3.25 1.11 16.27
C LYS A 87 4.19 1.78 15.27
N ILE A 88 4.39 1.14 14.11
CA ILE A 88 5.24 1.66 13.04
C ILE A 88 4.45 2.36 11.93
N VAL A 89 3.12 2.43 12.06
CA VAL A 89 2.23 3.11 11.12
C VAL A 89 1.40 4.16 11.85
N ASP A 90 1.21 5.28 11.17
CA ASP A 90 0.28 6.33 11.58
C ASP A 90 -0.87 6.46 10.57
N ALA A 91 -2.10 6.23 11.05
CA ALA A 91 -3.32 6.30 10.25
C ALA A 91 -3.57 7.69 9.63
N ASP A 92 -3.22 8.77 10.35
CA ASP A 92 -3.37 10.14 9.89
C ASP A 92 -2.42 10.43 8.74
N LYS A 93 -1.19 9.94 8.87
CA LYS A 93 -0.17 10.07 7.83
C LYS A 93 -0.48 9.20 6.61
N ILE A 94 -1.07 8.02 6.78
CA ILE A 94 -1.65 7.24 5.67
C ILE A 94 -2.73 8.06 4.96
N ALA A 95 -3.62 8.72 5.71
CA ALA A 95 -4.68 9.54 5.14
C ALA A 95 -4.12 10.73 4.34
N GLU A 96 -3.11 11.42 4.88
CA GLU A 96 -2.40 12.50 4.18
C GLU A 96 -1.75 12.01 2.88
N TYR A 97 -1.05 10.88 2.94
CA TYR A 97 -0.37 10.29 1.80
C TYR A 97 -1.36 9.87 0.71
N THR A 98 -2.51 9.34 1.11
CA THR A 98 -3.60 8.98 0.20
C THR A 98 -4.24 10.20 -0.44
N ALA A 99 -4.47 11.27 0.31
CA ALA A 99 -4.98 12.54 -0.22
C ALA A 99 -4.01 13.12 -1.26
N ARG A 100 -2.71 13.11 -0.94
CA ARG A 100 -1.63 13.55 -1.85
C ARG A 100 -1.55 12.72 -3.13
N ALA A 101 -1.79 11.42 -3.05
CA ALA A 101 -1.86 10.55 -4.22
C ALA A 101 -2.96 10.97 -5.21
N GLY A 102 -4.04 11.59 -4.73
CA GLY A 102 -5.13 12.18 -5.52
C GLY A 102 -6.08 11.16 -6.14
N SER A 103 -6.07 9.90 -5.68
CA SER A 103 -6.91 8.83 -6.21
C SER A 103 -8.07 8.50 -5.27
N ARG A 104 -9.30 8.84 -5.67
CA ARG A 104 -10.50 8.53 -4.88
C ARG A 104 -10.76 7.03 -4.73
N VAL A 105 -10.39 6.25 -5.75
CA VAL A 105 -10.43 4.78 -5.69
C VAL A 105 -9.45 4.26 -4.64
N LEU A 106 -8.26 4.85 -4.57
CA LEU A 106 -7.25 4.50 -3.56
C LEU A 106 -7.75 4.83 -2.15
N ALA A 107 -8.37 5.99 -1.96
CA ALA A 107 -8.99 6.38 -0.70
C ALA A 107 -10.08 5.39 -0.23
N SER A 108 -10.98 4.97 -1.13
CA SER A 108 -11.97 3.94 -0.82
C SER A 108 -11.34 2.61 -0.40
N LYS A 109 -10.30 2.15 -1.12
CA LYS A 109 -9.63 0.88 -0.82
C LYS A 109 -8.85 0.92 0.49
N LEU A 110 -8.09 2.00 0.73
CA LEU A 110 -7.33 2.18 1.96
C LEU A 110 -8.23 2.38 3.18
N GLY A 111 -9.31 3.15 3.04
CA GLY A 111 -10.28 3.31 4.11
C GLY A 111 -10.91 1.99 4.52
N PHE A 112 -11.27 1.15 3.54
CA PHE A 112 -11.75 -0.20 3.81
C PHE A 112 -10.68 -1.09 4.45
N LEU A 113 -9.43 -1.01 4.00
CA LEU A 113 -8.31 -1.77 4.59
C LEU A 113 -8.07 -1.40 6.05
N LEU A 114 -7.96 -0.10 6.37
CA LEU A 114 -7.77 0.40 7.74
C LEU A 114 -8.93 -0.03 8.65
N GLU A 115 -10.17 0.17 8.20
CA GLU A 115 -11.35 -0.22 8.98
C GLU A 115 -11.40 -1.74 9.21
N SER A 116 -10.91 -2.55 8.25
CA SER A 116 -10.91 -4.01 8.37
C SER A 116 -9.95 -4.55 9.45
N VAL A 117 -9.01 -3.72 9.93
CA VAL A 117 -8.10 -4.02 11.05
C VAL A 117 -8.42 -3.21 12.31
N GLY A 118 -9.51 -2.42 12.31
CA GLY A 118 -9.92 -1.61 13.47
C GLY A 118 -9.24 -0.25 13.59
N ILE A 119 -8.51 0.19 12.55
CA ILE A 119 -7.85 1.51 12.53
C ILE A 119 -8.81 2.58 12.02
N GLY A 120 -8.85 3.73 12.71
CA GLY A 120 -9.65 4.89 12.31
C GLY A 120 -9.29 5.38 10.92
N ALA A 121 -10.30 5.54 10.07
CA ALA A 121 -10.14 5.90 8.65
C ALA A 121 -10.99 7.10 8.24
N GLU A 122 -11.63 7.78 9.19
CA GLU A 122 -12.60 8.86 8.98
C GLU A 122 -12.05 9.97 8.06
N LYS A 123 -10.77 10.29 8.19
CA LYS A 123 -10.07 11.31 7.40
C LYS A 123 -10.03 11.01 5.89
N LEU A 124 -10.26 9.76 5.48
CA LEU A 124 -10.34 9.36 4.07
C LEU A 124 -11.73 9.52 3.47
N LEU A 125 -12.79 9.69 4.28
CA LEU A 125 -14.17 9.80 3.79
C LEU A 125 -14.39 10.93 2.78
N PRO A 126 -13.81 12.15 2.95
CA PRO A 126 -13.94 13.22 1.96
C PRO A 126 -13.39 12.85 0.57
N TYR A 127 -12.39 11.97 0.54
CA TYR A 127 -11.71 11.53 -0.69
C TYR A 127 -12.30 10.25 -1.27
N ARG A 128 -13.28 9.63 -0.60
CA ARG A 128 -13.93 8.39 -1.04
C ARG A 128 -14.45 8.51 -2.47
N TYR A 129 -14.37 7.41 -3.22
CA TYR A 129 -14.98 7.33 -4.54
C TYR A 129 -16.51 7.40 -4.45
N TYR A 130 -17.17 7.70 -5.57
CA TYR A 130 -18.62 7.91 -5.63
C TYR A 130 -19.41 6.68 -6.09
N ARG A 131 -18.73 5.62 -6.54
CA ARG A 131 -19.32 4.34 -6.97
C ARG A 131 -18.72 3.18 -6.20
N TYR A 132 -19.40 2.05 -6.22
CA TYR A 132 -18.86 0.82 -5.71
C TYR A 132 -17.65 0.34 -6.51
N ILE A 133 -16.61 -0.12 -5.81
CA ILE A 133 -15.35 -0.64 -6.36
C ILE A 133 -15.21 -2.10 -5.95
N LYS A 134 -14.72 -2.96 -6.84
CA LYS A 134 -14.39 -4.34 -6.50
C LYS A 134 -12.98 -4.46 -5.90
N ILE A 135 -12.86 -5.23 -4.83
CA ILE A 135 -11.60 -5.69 -4.24
C ILE A 135 -11.69 -7.20 -4.20
N GLY A 136 -10.70 -7.91 -4.73
CA GLY A 136 -10.69 -9.37 -4.66
C GLY A 136 -9.59 -9.91 -3.77
N GLY A 137 -9.72 -11.19 -3.40
CA GLY A 137 -8.75 -11.89 -2.56
C GLY A 137 -8.81 -11.46 -1.10
N THR A 138 -10.01 -11.16 -0.61
CA THR A 138 -10.30 -10.85 0.79
C THR A 138 -10.65 -12.10 1.60
N GLY A 139 -11.05 -13.19 0.93
CA GLY A 139 -11.39 -14.47 1.57
C GLY A 139 -12.81 -14.53 2.13
N ALA A 140 -13.61 -13.49 1.87
CA ALA A 140 -15.02 -13.39 2.24
C ALA A 140 -15.76 -12.60 1.16
N GLU A 141 -17.05 -12.84 0.99
CA GLU A 141 -17.88 -12.05 0.08
C GLU A 141 -18.72 -11.03 0.84
N GLY A 142 -18.82 -9.80 0.34
CA GLY A 142 -19.69 -8.80 0.92
C GLY A 142 -19.59 -7.40 0.32
N LYS A 143 -20.13 -6.42 1.05
CA LYS A 143 -20.11 -5.02 0.65
C LYS A 143 -19.90 -4.07 1.83
N SER A 144 -18.98 -3.13 1.68
CA SER A 144 -18.85 -1.97 2.57
C SER A 144 -19.60 -0.78 1.96
N ARG A 145 -20.71 -0.39 2.59
CA ARG A 145 -21.46 0.82 2.22
C ARG A 145 -20.69 2.10 2.59
N ARG A 146 -19.88 2.03 3.66
CA ARG A 146 -19.07 3.16 4.13
C ARG A 146 -17.99 3.52 3.11
N TRP A 147 -17.33 2.53 2.50
CA TRP A 147 -16.25 2.76 1.54
C TRP A 147 -16.64 2.61 0.07
N LEU A 148 -17.88 2.17 -0.19
CA LEU A 148 -18.39 1.79 -1.51
C LEU A 148 -17.48 0.71 -2.11
N VAL A 149 -17.34 -0.40 -1.41
CA VAL A 149 -16.51 -1.53 -1.82
C VAL A 149 -17.38 -2.79 -1.89
N HIS A 150 -17.28 -3.55 -2.97
CA HIS A 150 -17.63 -4.96 -3.03
C HIS A 150 -16.35 -5.76 -2.84
N TYR A 151 -16.38 -6.77 -1.98
CA TYR A 151 -15.23 -7.62 -1.74
C TYR A 151 -15.59 -9.09 -1.94
N ASP A 152 -14.65 -9.84 -2.51
CA ASP A 152 -14.64 -11.30 -2.69
C ASP A 152 -13.29 -11.88 -2.23
#